data_AF-A0AAV7TSJ7-F1
#
_entry.id   AF-A0AAV7TSJ7-F1
#
_cell.length_a   1.000
_cell.length_b   1.000
_cell.length_c   1.000
_cell.angle_alpha   90.00
_cell.angle_beta   90.00
_cell.angle_gamma   90.00
#
_symmetry.space_group_name_H-M   'P 1'
#
loop_
_entity.id
_entity.type
_entity.pdbx_description
1 polymer ?
#
loop_
_entity_poly.entity_id
_entity_poly.type
_entity_poly.pdbx_seq_one_letter_code
_entity_poly.pdbx_strand_id
1 'polypeptide(L)'
;MVPIEVLTFEKAVLSDVSRLYPKHSYVNIPNREKQALQQLSSDPDIMIKQADKGGAIVIMDTVDYKPASRLTFPVSLDEGFALKPR
;
A
#
# COMPACT_ATOMS: atom_id res chain seq x y z
N MET A 1 43.52 -27.90 -15.32
CA MET A 1 43.42 -26.71 -14.45
C MET A 1 42.42 -25.76 -15.11
N VAL A 2 41.30 -25.44 -14.45
CA VAL A 2 40.24 -24.59 -15.04
C VAL A 2 40.64 -23.11 -14.88
N PRO A 3 40.44 -22.25 -15.89
CA PRO A 3 40.78 -20.83 -15.79
C PRO A 3 39.94 -20.11 -14.74
N ILE A 4 40.55 -19.19 -13.99
CA ILE A 4 39.88 -18.41 -12.93
C ILE A 4 38.70 -17.60 -13.48
N GLU A 5 38.81 -17.11 -14.71
CA GLU A 5 37.74 -16.36 -15.37
C GLU A 5 36.48 -17.20 -15.57
N VAL A 6 36.64 -18.48 -15.93
CA VAL A 6 35.52 -19.41 -16.11
C VAL A 6 34.81 -19.65 -14.78
N LEU A 7 35.56 -19.82 -13.69
CA LEU A 7 34.99 -19.99 -12.35
C LEU A 7 34.28 -18.72 -11.85
N THR A 8 34.80 -17.54 -12.20
CA THR A 8 34.18 -16.26 -11.85
C THR A 8 32.87 -16.06 -12.59
N PHE A 9 32.87 -16.36 -13.89
CA PHE A 9 31.67 -16.31 -14.72
C PHE A 9 30.60 -17.27 -14.22
N GLU A 10 30.97 -18.53 -13.94
CA GLU A 10 30.07 -19.53 -13.39
C GLU A 10 29.40 -19.06 -12.09
N LYS A 11 30.17 -18.50 -11.15
CA LYS A 11 29.64 -17.96 -9.90
C LYS A 11 28.67 -16.79 -10.11
N ALA A 12 28.97 -15.89 -11.05
CA ALA A 12 28.10 -14.76 -11.37
C ALA A 12 26.76 -15.25 -11.94
N VAL A 13 26.81 -16.16 -12.92
CA VAL A 13 25.62 -16.76 -13.54
C VAL A 13 24.77 -17.49 -12.50
N LEU A 14 25.39 -18.29 -11.62
CA LEU A 14 24.66 -19.00 -10.54
C LEU A 14 23.98 -18.04 -9.57
N SER A 15 24.63 -16.92 -9.22
CA SER A 15 24.02 -15.87 -8.39
C SER A 15 22.81 -15.25 -9.08
N ASP A 16 22.93 -14.90 -10.35
CA ASP A 16 21.85 -14.26 -11.10
C ASP A 16 20.65 -15.20 -11.25
N VAL A 17 20.89 -16.45 -11.63
CA VAL A 17 19.88 -17.51 -11.69
C VAL A 17 19.20 -17.69 -10.33
N SER A 18 19.96 -17.69 -9.23
CA SER A 18 19.40 -17.82 -7.88
C SER A 18 18.49 -16.65 -7.47
N ARG A 19 18.70 -15.46 -8.03
CA ARG A 19 17.87 -14.26 -7.78
C ARG A 19 16.59 -14.25 -8.61
N LEU A 20 16.56 -14.95 -9.74
CA LEU A 20 15.36 -15.11 -10.56
C LEU A 20 14.28 -15.93 -9.86
N TYR A 21 14.68 -16.83 -8.95
CA TYR A 21 13.73 -17.54 -8.12
C TYR A 21 13.32 -16.64 -6.94
N PRO A 22 12.01 -16.34 -6.77
CA PRO A 22 11.56 -15.59 -5.62
C PRO A 22 11.99 -16.35 -4.36
N LYS A 23 12.85 -15.72 -3.55
CA LYS A 23 13.08 -16.20 -2.19
C LYS A 23 11.71 -16.29 -1.55
N HIS A 24 11.33 -17.49 -1.11
CA HIS A 24 10.10 -17.69 -0.37
C HIS A 24 10.11 -16.67 0.77
N SER A 25 9.20 -15.70 0.74
CA SER A 25 9.02 -14.83 1.89
C SER A 25 8.50 -15.75 2.98
N TYR A 26 9.32 -15.98 3.99
CA TYR A 26 8.83 -16.56 5.22
C TYR A 26 7.86 -15.52 5.78
N VAL A 27 6.58 -15.90 5.85
CA VAL A 27 5.59 -15.09 6.55
C VAL A 27 6.09 -14.98 7.98
N ASN A 28 6.51 -13.77 8.37
CA ASN A 28 7.10 -13.50 9.67
C ASN A 28 6.05 -13.37 10.78
N ILE A 29 4.79 -13.59 10.45
CA ILE A 29 3.65 -13.52 11.36
C ILE A 29 2.92 -14.87 11.42
N PRO A 30 2.48 -15.33 12.60
CA PRO A 30 1.67 -16.53 12.73
C PRO A 30 0.31 -16.38 12.04
N ASN A 31 -0.30 -17.51 11.68
CA ASN A 31 -1.60 -17.53 10.97
C ASN A 31 -2.71 -16.75 11.69
N ARG A 32 -2.72 -16.77 13.02
CA ARG A 32 -3.70 -16.02 13.83
C ARG A 32 -3.55 -14.51 13.63
N GLU A 33 -2.33 -13.99 13.59
CA GLU A 33 -2.08 -12.57 13.33
C GLU A 33 -2.43 -12.21 11.90
N LYS A 34 -2.12 -13.07 10.94
CA LYS A 34 -2.56 -12.89 9.54
C LYS A 34 -4.08 -12.80 9.43
N GLN A 35 -4.81 -13.67 10.11
CA GLN A 35 -6.28 -13.64 10.15
C GLN A 35 -6.80 -12.37 10.83
N ALA A 36 -6.19 -11.95 11.94
CA ALA A 36 -6.55 -10.71 12.63
C ALA A 36 -6.34 -9.48 11.73
N LEU A 37 -5.22 -9.42 10.98
CA LEU A 37 -4.96 -8.35 10.01
C LEU A 37 -5.97 -8.36 8.86
N GLN A 38 -6.36 -9.55 8.37
CA GLN A 38 -7.40 -9.67 7.34
C GLN A 38 -8.75 -9.16 7.85
N GLN A 39 -9.14 -9.55 9.06
CA GLN A 39 -10.37 -9.06 9.69
C GLN A 39 -10.34 -7.55 9.88
N LEU A 40 -9.24 -7.02 10.42
CA LEU A 40 -9.04 -5.58 10.60
C LEU A 40 -9.11 -4.82 9.28
N SER A 41 -8.56 -5.36 8.20
CA SER A 41 -8.62 -4.73 6.87
C SER A 41 -10.00 -4.76 6.22
N SER A 42 -10.88 -5.67 6.68
CA SER A 42 -12.26 -5.80 6.18
C SER A 42 -13.27 -4.97 6.96
N ASP A 43 -12.86 -4.35 8.07
CA ASP A 43 -13.71 -3.51 8.89
C ASP A 43 -13.98 -2.17 8.18
N PRO A 44 -15.24 -1.85 7.83
CA PRO A 44 -15.57 -0.61 7.13
C PRO A 44 -15.43 0.65 8.01
N ASP A 45 -15.42 0.49 9.33
CA ASP A 45 -15.34 1.60 10.27
C ASP A 45 -13.89 2.05 10.50
N ILE A 46 -12.91 1.27 10.03
CA ILE A 46 -11.49 1.56 10.17
C ILE A 46 -10.88 1.85 8.80
N MET A 47 -10.30 3.04 8.64
CA MET A 47 -9.53 3.39 7.45
C MET A 47 -8.04 3.20 7.67
N ILE A 48 -7.44 2.34 6.84
CA ILE A 48 -5.99 2.10 6.81
C ILE A 48 -5.43 2.68 5.50
N LYS A 49 -4.53 3.66 5.59
CA LYS A 49 -3.86 4.28 4.42
C LYS A 49 -2.37 4.49 4.63
N GLN A 50 -1.63 4.52 3.53
CA GLN A 50 -0.23 4.93 3.54
C GLN A 50 -0.15 6.41 3.92
N ALA A 51 0.76 6.74 4.84
CA ALA A 51 1.05 8.11 5.18
C ALA A 51 1.83 8.77 4.03
N ASP A 52 1.56 10.04 3.78
CA ASP A 52 2.28 10.84 2.78
C ASP A 52 3.79 10.99 3.09
N LYS A 53 4.18 10.78 4.35
CA LYS A 53 5.56 10.91 4.82
C LYS A 53 6.05 9.63 5.49
N GLY A 54 7.28 9.24 5.16
CA GLY A 54 8.11 8.38 6.01
C GLY A 54 7.72 6.91 6.12
N GLY A 55 7.08 6.31 5.10
CA GLY A 55 6.79 4.87 5.09
C GLY A 55 5.88 4.39 6.24
N ALA A 56 5.18 5.32 6.89
CA ALA A 56 4.27 5.04 7.97
C ALA A 56 2.87 4.68 7.43
N ILE A 57 2.07 4.05 8.29
CA ILE A 57 0.68 3.72 8.01
C ILE A 57 -0.19 4.52 8.98
N VAL A 58 -1.26 5.11 8.47
CA VAL A 58 -2.28 5.80 9.25
C VAL A 58 -3.48 4.86 9.43
N ILE A 59 -3.92 4.71 10.68
CA ILE A 59 -5.11 3.94 11.07
C ILE A 59 -6.03 4.90 11.82
N MET A 60 -7.24 5.12 11.32
CA MET A 60 -8.20 6.07 11.89
C MET A 60 -9.62 5.55 11.70
N ASP A 61 -10.56 6.09 12.48
CA ASP A 61 -11.98 5.89 12.23
C ASP A 61 -12.36 6.50 10.87
N THR A 62 -13.16 5.76 10.10
CA THR A 62 -13.67 6.18 8.80
C THR A 62 -14.50 7.46 8.90
N VAL A 63 -15.24 7.69 9.98
CA VAL A 63 -16.05 8.91 10.17
C VAL A 63 -15.18 10.14 10.36
N ASP A 64 -14.07 10.00 11.10
CA ASP A 64 -13.13 11.08 11.36
C ASP A 64 -12.25 11.39 10.15
N TYR A 65 -11.92 10.37 9.34
CA TYR A 65 -11.14 10.57 8.12
C TYR A 65 -11.94 11.22 6.99
N LYS A 66 -13.23 10.91 6.87
CA LYS A 66 -14.07 11.54 5.84
C LYS A 66 -14.15 13.04 6.17
N PRO A 67 -13.55 13.92 5.36
CA PRO A 67 -13.67 15.33 5.62
C PRO A 67 -15.15 15.70 5.50
N ALA A 68 -15.64 16.53 6.42
CA ALA A 68 -17.01 17.09 6.38
C ALA A 68 -17.34 17.81 5.04
N SER A 69 -16.35 18.00 4.16
CA SER A 69 -16.46 18.64 2.85
C SER A 69 -16.84 17.72 1.69
N ARG A 70 -17.17 16.44 1.93
CA ARG A 70 -17.73 15.55 0.89
C ARG A 70 -19.18 15.13 1.15
N LEU A 71 -19.93 15.97 1.86
CA LEU A 71 -21.37 16.04 1.68
C LEU A 71 -21.60 16.63 0.29
N THR A 72 -21.69 15.76 -0.73
CA THR A 72 -22.23 16.11 -2.03
C THR A 72 -23.64 16.67 -1.78
N PHE A 73 -23.79 17.99 -1.84
CA PHE A 73 -25.10 18.60 -1.99
C PHE A 73 -25.77 17.94 -3.21
N PRO A 74 -27.02 17.44 -3.12
CA PRO A 74 -27.73 17.07 -4.33
C PRO A 74 -27.83 18.34 -5.17
N VAL A 75 -27.12 18.37 -6.30
CA VAL A 75 -27.22 19.44 -7.28
C VAL A 75 -28.59 19.31 -7.93
N SER A 76 -29.60 19.91 -7.31
CA SER A 76 -30.78 20.38 -8.02
C SER A 76 -30.32 21.57 -8.85
N LEU A 77 -30.18 21.37 -10.16
CA LEU A 77 -30.11 22.44 -11.13
C LEU A 77 -31.43 23.22 -11.06
N ASP A 78 -31.46 24.32 -10.32
CA ASP A 78 -32.13 25.52 -10.81
C ASP A 78 -31.66 26.79 -10.09
N GLU A 79 -31.71 27.89 -10.84
CA GLU A 79 -31.61 29.27 -10.39
C GLU A 79 -30.21 29.76 -9.93
N GLY A 80 -29.57 30.49 -10.83
CA GLY A 80 -28.23 31.05 -10.69
C GLY A 80 -28.08 32.14 -9.64
N PHE A 81 -26.86 32.29 -9.15
CA PHE A 81 -26.42 33.52 -8.52
C PHE A 81 -24.96 33.80 -8.86
N ALA A 82 -24.76 34.96 -9.48
CA ALA A 82 -23.50 35.47 -9.96
C ALA A 82 -22.51 35.74 -8.80
N LEU A 83 -21.27 35.30 -8.97
CA LEU A 83 -20.15 35.80 -8.19
C LEU A 83 -19.79 37.20 -8.70
N LYS A 84 -19.86 38.21 -7.82
CA LYS A 84 -19.16 39.48 -8.04
C LYS A 84 -18.04 39.59 -7.00
N PRO A 85 -16.76 39.65 -7.41
CA PRO A 85 -15.67 39.92 -6.48
C PRO A 85 -15.65 41.42 -6.11
N ARG A 86 -15.20 41.69 -4.88
CA ARG A 86 -14.96 43.04 -4.35
C ARG A 86 -13.83 43.74 -5.10
#